data_AF-A0A0S8JRL4-F1
#
_entry.id   AF-A0A0S8JRL4-F1
#
_cell.length_a   1.000
_cell.length_b   1.000
_cell.length_c   1.000
_cell.angle_alpha   90.00
_cell.angle_beta   90.00
_cell.angle_gamma   90.00
#
_symmetry.space_group_name_H-M   'P 1'
#
loop_
_entity.id
_entity.type
_entity.pdbx_description
1 polymer ?
#
loop_
_entity_poly.entity_id
_entity_poly.type
_entity_poly.pdbx_seq_one_letter_code
_entity_poly.pdbx_strand_id
1 'polypeptide(L)'
;MLKIMETIQQHKGKIEFNFAIFLFLLLSADFIFMVMHVYYMLTHDMECSLFCLTRDRGYAEFFQYLKYSWIMILLGYILLITKTPQYLSWILLFAFFLFNDAFQLHHLFGSALSRKFVFDPPLDLTRSDVGAFVYFILCGLALMGLIFWTYLRGDQNYRKNSIDLGFFVLLIFFFGAVVDIIHVAFSLYGVGLSFFEDAGEMVIMSLVLWYVYMLAVSRGAFNLNIVGLIQGLFSRS
;
A
#
# COMPACT_ATOMS: atom_id res chain seq x y z
N MET A 1 27.60 -30.52 -16.19
CA MET A 1 26.32 -29.91 -16.60
C MET A 1 25.22 -30.16 -15.57
N LEU A 2 24.89 -31.42 -15.23
CA LEU A 2 23.91 -31.77 -14.17
C LEU A 2 24.16 -31.08 -12.81
N LYS A 3 25.39 -31.13 -12.29
CA LYS A 3 25.77 -30.49 -11.00
C LYS A 3 25.58 -28.96 -10.98
N ILE A 4 25.73 -28.30 -12.13
CA ILE A 4 25.54 -26.86 -12.28
C ILE A 4 24.04 -26.53 -12.31
N MET A 5 23.24 -27.35 -13.00
CA MET A 5 21.78 -27.21 -13.02
C MET A 5 21.16 -27.43 -11.65
N GLU A 6 21.61 -28.44 -10.89
CA GLU A 6 21.18 -28.66 -9.50
C GLU A 6 21.50 -27.48 -8.58
N THR A 7 22.72 -26.92 -8.70
CA THR A 7 23.14 -25.76 -7.90
C THR A 7 22.28 -24.52 -8.20
N ILE A 8 21.99 -24.26 -9.48
CA ILE A 8 21.13 -23.14 -9.90
C ILE A 8 19.70 -23.32 -9.38
N GLN A 9 19.16 -24.53 -9.46
CA GLN A 9 17.81 -24.85 -9.00
C GLN A 9 17.70 -24.74 -7.47
N GLN A 10 18.70 -25.19 -6.73
CA GLN A 10 18.78 -25.05 -5.27
C GLN A 10 18.85 -23.57 -4.85
N HIS A 11 19.64 -22.75 -5.55
CA HIS A 11 19.76 -21.32 -5.24
C HIS A 11 18.44 -20.57 -5.52
N LYS A 12 17.77 -20.90 -6.62
CA LYS A 12 16.46 -20.37 -6.96
C LYS A 12 15.40 -20.73 -5.91
N GLY A 13 15.37 -22.00 -5.47
CA GLY A 13 14.46 -22.46 -4.42
C GLY A 13 14.68 -21.74 -3.07
N LYS A 14 15.93 -21.47 -2.71
CA LYS A 14 16.26 -20.72 -1.48
C LYS A 14 15.79 -19.26 -1.52
N ILE A 15 15.91 -18.61 -2.67
CA ILE A 15 15.46 -17.22 -2.85
C ILE A 15 13.92 -17.14 -2.77
N GLU A 16 13.21 -18.03 -3.46
CA GLU A 16 11.74 -18.10 -3.42
C GLU A 16 11.21 -18.37 -2.01
N PHE A 17 11.89 -19.25 -1.26
CA PHE A 17 11.55 -19.53 0.14
C PHE A 17 11.70 -18.30 1.04
N ASN A 18 12.77 -17.51 0.87
CA ASN A 18 12.96 -16.28 1.63
C ASN A 18 11.87 -15.24 1.33
N PHE A 19 11.40 -15.16 0.09
CA PHE A 19 10.29 -14.28 -0.28
C PHE A 19 8.99 -14.69 0.41
N ALA A 20 8.69 -15.98 0.49
CA ALA A 20 7.50 -16.48 1.17
C ALA A 20 7.56 -16.22 2.68
N ILE A 21 8.70 -16.44 3.33
CA ILE A 21 8.88 -16.13 4.76
C ILE A 21 8.68 -14.64 5.01
N PHE A 22 9.26 -13.77 4.19
CA PHE A 22 9.13 -12.33 4.38
C PHE A 22 7.67 -11.88 4.29
N LEU A 23 6.94 -12.36 3.27
CA LEU A 23 5.51 -12.07 3.15
C LEU A 23 4.72 -12.61 4.35
N PHE A 24 5.00 -13.85 4.78
CA PHE A 24 4.34 -14.46 5.92
C PHE A 24 4.53 -13.64 7.20
N LEU A 25 5.74 -13.13 7.46
CA LEU A 25 6.01 -12.27 8.61
C LEU A 25 5.24 -10.96 8.55
N LEU A 26 5.17 -10.31 7.37
CA LEU A 26 4.41 -9.07 7.19
C LEU A 26 2.91 -9.29 7.44
N LEU A 27 2.33 -10.32 6.82
CA LEU A 27 0.91 -10.63 6.97
C LEU A 27 0.57 -11.12 8.39
N SER A 28 1.49 -11.81 9.07
CA SER A 28 1.31 -12.20 10.47
C SER A 28 1.24 -10.98 11.39
N ALA A 29 2.07 -9.95 11.13
CA ALA A 29 1.99 -8.70 11.86
C ALA A 29 0.65 -7.98 11.61
N ASP A 30 0.19 -7.92 10.37
CA ASP A 30 -1.13 -7.35 10.02
C ASP A 30 -2.25 -8.08 10.75
N PHE A 31 -2.20 -9.42 10.73
CA PHE A 31 -3.18 -10.26 11.41
C PHE A 31 -3.22 -10.02 12.92
N ILE A 32 -2.07 -9.82 13.56
CA ILE A 32 -2.02 -9.47 14.98
C ILE A 32 -2.76 -8.15 15.25
N PHE A 33 -2.55 -7.10 14.43
CA PHE A 33 -3.28 -5.85 14.60
C PHE A 33 -4.79 -6.02 14.37
N MET A 34 -5.20 -6.84 13.40
CA MET A 34 -6.61 -7.18 13.19
C MET A 34 -7.22 -7.89 14.40
N VAL A 35 -6.55 -8.89 14.97
CA VAL A 35 -7.01 -9.60 16.16
C VAL A 35 -7.09 -8.68 17.37
N MET A 36 -6.07 -7.82 17.57
CA MET A 36 -6.06 -6.86 18.67
C MET A 36 -7.18 -5.82 18.53
N HIS A 37 -7.49 -5.37 17.32
CA HIS A 37 -8.63 -4.50 17.06
C HIS A 37 -9.96 -5.18 17.42
N VAL A 38 -10.17 -6.43 17.00
CA VAL A 38 -11.37 -7.19 17.37
C VAL A 38 -11.47 -7.38 18.88
N TYR A 39 -10.35 -7.71 19.54
CA TYR A 39 -10.31 -7.81 20.99
C TYR A 39 -10.70 -6.49 21.68
N TYR A 40 -10.15 -5.36 21.21
CA TYR A 40 -10.50 -4.03 21.71
C TYR A 40 -12.00 -3.74 21.53
N MET A 41 -12.56 -4.03 20.34
CA MET A 41 -13.98 -3.83 20.07
C MET A 41 -14.90 -4.67 20.96
N LEU A 42 -14.46 -5.86 21.39
CA LEU A 42 -15.24 -6.73 22.29
C LEU A 42 -15.12 -6.32 23.76
N THR A 43 -13.94 -5.88 24.20
CA THR A 43 -13.64 -5.65 25.62
C THR A 43 -13.71 -4.18 26.04
N HIS A 44 -13.61 -3.25 25.09
CA HIS A 44 -13.45 -1.81 25.32
C HIS A 44 -12.28 -1.47 26.26
N ASP A 45 -11.27 -2.34 26.29
CA ASP A 45 -10.09 -2.17 27.13
C ASP A 45 -9.21 -1.03 26.59
N MET A 46 -9.22 0.10 27.31
CA MET A 46 -8.49 1.31 26.93
C MET A 46 -6.97 1.11 26.88
N GLU A 47 -6.41 0.11 27.56
CA GLU A 47 -4.97 -0.19 27.47
C GLU A 47 -4.60 -0.75 26.09
N CYS A 48 -5.54 -1.45 25.43
CA CYS A 48 -5.36 -2.02 24.09
C CYS A 48 -5.66 -1.03 22.96
N SER A 49 -6.15 0.17 23.30
CA SER A 49 -6.60 1.15 22.31
C SER A 49 -5.50 1.60 21.32
N LEU A 50 -4.21 1.52 21.69
CA LEU A 50 -3.08 1.82 20.79
C LEU A 50 -2.87 0.77 19.69
N PHE A 51 -3.37 -0.45 19.88
CA PHE A 51 -3.33 -1.53 18.88
C PHE A 51 -4.54 -1.52 17.95
N CYS A 52 -5.51 -0.62 18.20
CA CYS A 52 -6.69 -0.48 17.36
C CYS A 52 -6.30 0.00 15.95
N LEU A 53 -6.81 -0.68 14.92
CA LEU A 53 -6.60 -0.33 13.51
C LEU A 53 -7.03 1.11 13.18
N THR A 54 -8.27 1.45 13.55
CA THR A 54 -8.91 2.74 13.25
C THR A 54 -8.41 3.90 14.10
N ARG A 55 -7.34 3.71 14.87
CA ARG A 55 -6.82 4.75 15.75
C ARG A 55 -5.69 5.51 15.08
N ASP A 56 -5.95 6.79 14.85
CA ASP A 56 -4.92 7.77 14.53
C ASP A 56 -3.76 7.72 15.53
N ARG A 57 -2.57 7.64 14.97
CA ARG A 57 -1.25 7.53 15.61
C ARG A 57 -1.14 6.32 16.53
N GLY A 58 -1.87 5.25 16.21
CA GLY A 58 -1.74 3.94 16.83
C GLY A 58 -0.56 3.13 16.28
N TYR A 59 -0.25 2.01 16.91
CA TYR A 59 0.85 1.14 16.49
C TYR A 59 0.64 0.52 15.10
N ALA A 60 -0.61 0.29 14.69
CA ALA A 60 -0.93 -0.17 13.34
C ALA A 60 -0.53 0.87 12.28
N GLU A 61 -0.84 2.14 12.51
CA GLU A 61 -0.48 3.23 11.61
C GLU A 61 1.04 3.46 11.56
N PHE A 62 1.73 3.43 12.70
CA PHE A 62 3.20 3.47 12.74
C PHE A 62 3.84 2.29 11.99
N PHE A 63 3.22 1.12 12.01
CA PHE A 63 3.68 -0.02 11.22
C PHE A 63 3.50 0.23 9.72
N GLN A 64 2.40 0.87 9.28
CA GLN A 64 2.26 1.33 7.89
C GLN A 64 3.33 2.37 7.53
N TYR A 65 3.65 3.34 8.41
CA TYR A 65 4.74 4.30 8.17
C TYR A 65 6.09 3.62 7.93
N LEU A 66 6.37 2.57 8.69
CA LEU A 66 7.57 1.77 8.53
C LEU A 66 7.57 1.05 7.17
N LYS A 67 6.43 0.51 6.73
CA LYS A 67 6.30 -0.10 5.40
C LYS A 67 6.54 0.92 4.28
N TYR A 68 5.94 2.10 4.35
CA TYR A 68 6.18 3.18 3.38
C TYR A 68 7.67 3.53 3.32
N SER A 69 8.30 3.69 4.48
CA SER A 69 9.73 4.01 4.59
C SER A 69 10.60 2.93 3.92
N TRP A 70 10.33 1.65 4.19
CA TRP A 70 11.06 0.56 3.55
C TRP A 70 10.83 0.48 2.04
N ILE A 71 9.60 0.70 1.57
CA ILE A 71 9.31 0.77 0.13
C ILE A 71 10.16 1.85 -0.53
N MET A 72 10.22 3.06 0.05
CA MET A 72 11.03 4.15 -0.48
C MET A 72 12.53 3.81 -0.49
N ILE A 73 13.05 3.22 0.59
CA ILE A 73 14.46 2.81 0.69
C ILE A 73 14.79 1.78 -0.39
N LEU A 74 13.93 0.77 -0.57
CA LEU A 74 14.14 -0.29 -1.55
C LEU A 74 14.00 0.21 -2.99
N LEU A 75 13.04 1.10 -3.27
CA LEU A 75 12.94 1.77 -4.57
C LEU A 75 14.16 2.67 -4.85
N GLY A 76 14.65 3.38 -3.82
CA GLY A 76 15.90 4.14 -3.90
C GLY A 76 17.09 3.24 -4.19
N TYR A 77 17.18 2.08 -3.54
CA TYR A 77 18.18 1.07 -3.85
C TYR A 77 18.09 0.58 -5.30
N ILE A 78 16.87 0.25 -5.79
CA ILE A 78 16.65 -0.15 -7.19
C ILE A 78 17.09 0.97 -8.15
N LEU A 79 16.74 2.22 -7.88
CA LEU A 79 17.16 3.38 -8.66
C LEU A 79 18.68 3.45 -8.77
N LEU A 80 19.40 3.29 -7.65
CA LEU A 80 20.86 3.38 -7.61
C LEU A 80 21.54 2.24 -8.38
N ILE A 81 21.06 1.00 -8.24
CA ILE A 81 21.70 -0.16 -8.89
C ILE A 81 21.36 -0.30 -10.38
N THR A 82 20.13 0.07 -10.77
CA THR A 82 19.69 -0.02 -12.18
C THR A 82 20.01 1.23 -12.98
N LYS A 83 20.27 2.36 -12.30
CA LYS A 83 20.40 3.71 -12.88
C LYS A 83 19.15 4.12 -13.68
N THR A 84 17.99 3.66 -13.24
CA THR A 84 16.69 3.99 -13.84
C THR A 84 16.02 5.09 -13.00
N PRO A 85 16.25 6.39 -13.31
CA PRO A 85 15.74 7.51 -12.50
C PRO A 85 14.22 7.59 -12.46
N GLN A 86 13.53 6.89 -13.36
CA GLN A 86 12.07 6.83 -13.43
C GLN A 86 11.45 6.28 -12.12
N TYR A 87 12.19 5.46 -11.35
CA TYR A 87 11.74 5.02 -10.02
C TYR A 87 11.56 6.16 -9.01
N LEU A 88 12.14 7.33 -9.25
CA LEU A 88 11.94 8.51 -8.41
C LEU A 88 10.46 8.92 -8.35
N SER A 89 9.70 8.73 -9.43
CA SER A 89 8.25 9.00 -9.45
C SER A 89 7.49 8.15 -8.42
N TRP A 90 7.84 6.87 -8.29
CA TRP A 90 7.26 5.96 -7.29
C TRP A 90 7.70 6.31 -5.87
N ILE A 91 8.98 6.69 -5.68
CA ILE A 91 9.46 7.17 -4.37
C ILE A 91 8.66 8.40 -3.93
N LEU A 92 8.43 9.36 -4.84
CA LEU A 92 7.65 10.56 -4.55
C LEU A 92 6.19 10.23 -4.21
N LEU A 93 5.57 9.24 -4.87
CA LEU A 93 4.23 8.78 -4.54
C LEU A 93 4.15 8.18 -3.13
N PHE A 94 5.06 7.25 -2.78
CA PHE A 94 5.05 6.64 -1.44
C PHE A 94 5.46 7.63 -0.35
N ALA A 95 6.30 8.61 -0.66
CA ALA A 95 6.58 9.74 0.22
C ALA A 95 5.31 10.57 0.45
N PHE A 96 4.55 10.84 -0.60
CA PHE A 96 3.27 11.54 -0.49
C PHE A 96 2.29 10.77 0.41
N PHE A 97 2.13 9.46 0.24
CA PHE A 97 1.28 8.64 1.13
C PHE A 97 1.73 8.73 2.59
N LEU A 98 3.03 8.51 2.86
CA LEU A 98 3.57 8.62 4.22
C LEU A 98 3.30 10.00 4.84
N PHE A 99 3.56 11.09 4.11
CA PHE A 99 3.35 12.43 4.65
C PHE A 99 1.88 12.80 4.76
N ASN A 100 1.05 12.33 3.83
CA ASN A 100 -0.39 12.53 3.89
C ASN A 100 -0.97 11.95 5.18
N ASP A 101 -0.58 10.72 5.54
CA ASP A 101 -1.12 10.03 6.71
C ASP A 101 -0.49 10.60 7.99
N ALA A 102 0.85 10.70 8.04
CA ALA A 102 1.59 11.20 9.20
C ALA A 102 1.19 12.62 9.64
N PHE A 103 0.85 13.48 8.68
CA PHE A 103 0.40 14.85 8.95
C PHE A 103 -1.09 15.05 8.77
N GLN A 104 -1.86 13.99 8.46
CA GLN A 104 -3.30 14.06 8.23
C GLN A 104 -3.67 15.16 7.22
N LEU A 105 -2.90 15.26 6.14
CA LEU A 105 -3.03 16.35 5.16
C LEU A 105 -4.41 16.32 4.49
N HIS A 106 -4.91 15.14 4.14
CA HIS A 106 -6.25 14.97 3.58
C HIS A 106 -7.37 15.52 4.49
N HIS A 107 -7.26 15.39 5.81
CA HIS A 107 -8.21 16.02 6.75
C HIS A 107 -8.06 17.55 6.77
N LEU A 108 -6.82 18.05 6.81
CA LEU A 108 -6.53 19.48 6.83
C LEU A 108 -7.03 20.17 5.55
N PHE A 109 -6.69 19.62 4.39
CA PHE A 109 -7.09 20.13 3.09
C PHE A 109 -8.58 19.89 2.82
N GLY A 110 -9.14 18.77 3.27
CA GLY A 110 -10.58 18.50 3.18
C GLY A 110 -11.38 19.54 3.95
N SER A 111 -11.00 19.83 5.19
CA SER A 111 -11.58 20.90 6.01
C SER A 111 -11.37 22.29 5.43
N ALA A 112 -10.21 22.54 4.81
CA ALA A 112 -9.95 23.83 4.18
C ALA A 112 -10.82 24.04 2.92
N LEU A 113 -11.02 23.00 2.13
CA LEU A 113 -11.78 23.01 0.88
C LEU A 113 -13.30 23.04 1.14
N SER A 114 -13.76 22.37 2.19
CA SER A 114 -15.17 22.32 2.59
C SER A 114 -15.79 23.70 2.78
N ARG A 115 -15.01 24.67 3.27
CA ARG A 115 -15.41 26.08 3.44
C ARG A 115 -15.75 26.79 2.12
N LYS A 116 -15.30 26.24 0.98
CA LYS A 116 -15.61 26.78 -0.36
C LYS A 116 -16.85 26.15 -0.98
N PHE A 117 -17.35 25.05 -0.42
CA PHE A 117 -18.56 24.39 -0.92
C PHE A 117 -19.81 25.05 -0.35
N VAL A 118 -20.71 25.43 -1.24
CA VAL A 118 -22.00 26.08 -0.91
C VAL A 118 -23.17 25.09 -0.93
N PHE A 119 -22.90 23.83 -1.27
CA PHE A 119 -23.90 22.76 -1.30
C PHE A 119 -23.76 21.85 -0.08
N ASP A 120 -24.86 21.21 0.30
CA ASP A 120 -24.87 20.12 1.27
C ASP A 120 -24.78 18.78 0.53
N PRO A 121 -23.72 17.98 0.75
CA PRO A 121 -23.58 16.69 0.10
C PRO A 121 -24.76 15.77 0.47
N PRO A 122 -25.24 14.95 -0.47
CA PRO A 122 -26.21 13.91 -0.16
C PRO A 122 -25.55 12.75 0.61
N LEU A 123 -26.35 11.84 1.15
CA LEU A 123 -25.92 10.58 1.75
C LEU A 123 -24.96 10.76 2.94
N ASP A 124 -25.39 11.42 4.04
CA ASP A 124 -24.66 11.63 5.31
C ASP A 124 -23.20 12.14 5.25
N LEU A 125 -22.67 12.40 4.05
CA LEU A 125 -21.33 12.91 3.81
C LEU A 125 -21.23 14.34 4.30
N THR A 126 -20.15 14.61 5.02
CA THR A 126 -19.81 15.98 5.36
C THR A 126 -19.14 16.66 4.17
N ARG A 127 -19.20 18.00 4.13
CA ARG A 127 -18.43 18.79 3.15
C ARG A 127 -16.92 18.55 3.28
N SER A 128 -16.44 18.14 4.47
CA SER A 128 -15.03 17.81 4.72
C SER A 128 -14.64 16.53 4.01
N ASP A 129 -15.50 15.50 4.03
CA ASP A 129 -15.25 14.21 3.39
C ASP A 129 -15.17 14.36 1.87
N VAL A 130 -16.11 15.14 1.31
CA VAL A 130 -16.05 15.53 -0.12
C VAL A 130 -14.77 16.30 -0.42
N GLY A 131 -14.35 17.19 0.48
CA GLY A 131 -13.11 17.95 0.35
C GLY A 131 -11.88 17.04 0.33
N ALA A 132 -11.82 16.05 1.23
CA ALA A 132 -10.73 15.07 1.31
C ALA A 132 -10.68 14.21 0.05
N PHE A 133 -11.84 13.76 -0.46
CA PHE A 133 -11.89 13.01 -1.71
C PHE A 133 -11.40 13.82 -2.92
N VAL A 134 -11.81 15.09 -3.03
CA VAL A 134 -11.30 15.98 -4.08
C VAL A 134 -9.79 16.18 -3.94
N TYR A 135 -9.28 16.33 -2.72
CA TYR A 135 -7.84 16.39 -2.47
C TYR A 135 -7.12 15.12 -2.97
N PHE A 136 -7.63 13.92 -2.65
CA PHE A 136 -7.08 12.67 -3.15
C PHE A 136 -7.09 12.57 -4.67
N ILE A 137 -8.19 12.97 -5.33
CA ILE A 137 -8.26 12.97 -6.80
C ILE A 137 -7.21 13.93 -7.40
N LEU A 138 -7.09 15.15 -6.88
CA LEU A 138 -6.17 16.15 -7.44
C LEU A 138 -4.70 15.73 -7.27
N CYS A 139 -4.32 15.31 -6.07
CA CYS A 139 -2.97 14.82 -5.79
C CYS A 139 -2.68 13.51 -6.54
N GLY A 140 -3.65 12.59 -6.55
CA GLY A 140 -3.59 11.34 -7.29
C GLY A 140 -3.37 11.56 -8.78
N LEU A 141 -4.16 12.44 -9.43
CA LEU A 141 -3.98 12.78 -10.84
C LEU A 141 -2.62 13.41 -11.13
N ALA A 142 -2.14 14.31 -10.26
CA ALA A 142 -0.82 14.93 -10.43
C ALA A 142 0.31 13.89 -10.37
N LEU A 143 0.30 13.01 -9.36
CA LEU A 143 1.34 11.99 -9.17
C LEU A 143 1.22 10.86 -10.19
N MET A 144 0.01 10.42 -10.52
CA MET A 144 -0.21 9.45 -11.60
C MET A 144 0.16 10.01 -12.96
N GLY A 145 -0.05 11.31 -13.20
CA GLY A 145 0.43 11.99 -14.40
C GLY A 145 1.96 11.97 -14.51
N LEU A 146 2.67 12.20 -13.41
CA LEU A 146 4.13 12.06 -13.35
C LEU A 146 4.59 10.62 -13.62
N ILE A 147 3.95 9.64 -12.98
CA ILE A 147 4.25 8.21 -13.18
C ILE A 147 3.96 7.79 -14.62
N PHE A 148 2.86 8.24 -15.20
CA PHE A 148 2.51 7.97 -16.60
C PHE A 148 3.57 8.55 -17.54
N TRP A 149 4.02 9.77 -17.29
CA TRP A 149 5.10 10.40 -18.06
C TRP A 149 6.42 9.65 -17.95
N THR A 150 6.81 9.20 -16.76
CA THR A 150 8.02 8.37 -16.58
C THR A 150 7.84 6.97 -17.17
N TYR A 151 6.64 6.40 -17.15
CA TYR A 151 6.28 5.13 -17.79
C TYR A 151 6.54 5.16 -19.30
N LEU A 152 6.11 6.22 -19.98
CA LEU A 152 6.37 6.38 -21.42
C LEU A 152 7.87 6.42 -21.74
N ARG A 153 8.71 6.87 -20.79
CA ARG A 153 10.17 7.03 -20.97
C ARG A 153 11.02 5.92 -20.35
N GLY A 154 10.41 5.01 -19.59
CA GLY A 154 11.12 3.92 -18.92
C GLY A 154 11.40 2.75 -19.84
N ASP A 155 12.36 1.93 -19.43
CA ASP A 155 12.66 0.67 -20.11
C ASP A 155 11.53 -0.37 -19.92
N GLN A 156 11.64 -1.51 -20.59
CA GLN A 156 10.62 -2.56 -20.55
C GLN A 156 10.41 -3.14 -19.13
N ASN A 157 11.47 -3.22 -18.33
CA ASN A 157 11.38 -3.76 -16.97
C ASN A 157 10.67 -2.77 -16.04
N TYR A 158 11.06 -1.49 -16.10
CA TYR A 158 10.38 -0.42 -15.38
C TYR A 158 8.90 -0.33 -15.73
N ARG A 159 8.53 -0.45 -17.02
CA ARG A 159 7.14 -0.42 -17.46
C ARG A 159 6.33 -1.57 -16.85
N LYS A 160 6.85 -2.80 -16.92
CA LYS A 160 6.21 -3.97 -16.28
C LYS A 160 6.03 -3.73 -14.78
N ASN A 161 7.10 -3.33 -14.10
CA ASN A 161 7.08 -3.12 -12.66
C ASN A 161 6.12 -1.98 -12.27
N SER A 162 6.00 -0.96 -13.11
CA SER A 162 5.09 0.18 -12.89
C SER A 162 3.62 -0.20 -13.08
N ILE A 163 3.30 -1.14 -13.97
CA ILE A 163 1.93 -1.67 -14.09
C ILE A 163 1.56 -2.41 -12.80
N ASP A 164 2.45 -3.27 -12.32
CA ASP A 164 2.24 -4.03 -11.08
C ASP A 164 2.09 -3.10 -9.86
N LEU A 165 2.95 -2.08 -9.73
CA LEU A 165 2.82 -1.05 -8.69
C LEU A 165 1.54 -0.21 -8.84
N GLY A 166 1.18 0.16 -10.08
CA GLY A 166 -0.05 0.90 -10.35
C GLY A 166 -1.31 0.14 -9.96
N PHE A 167 -1.32 -1.18 -10.17
CA PHE A 167 -2.38 -2.05 -9.70
C PHE A 167 -2.48 -2.06 -8.17
N PHE A 168 -1.36 -2.18 -7.46
CA PHE A 168 -1.39 -2.08 -5.99
C PHE A 168 -1.87 -0.72 -5.49
N VAL A 169 -1.46 0.37 -6.13
CA VAL A 169 -1.92 1.72 -5.77
C VAL A 169 -3.42 1.88 -6.00
N LEU A 170 -3.96 1.29 -7.07
CA LEU A 170 -5.40 1.24 -7.29
C LEU A 170 -6.11 0.50 -6.15
N LEU A 171 -5.53 -0.61 -5.66
CA LEU A 171 -6.08 -1.34 -4.52
C LEU A 171 -6.01 -0.53 -3.22
N ILE A 172 -4.90 0.16 -2.94
CA ILE A 172 -4.78 1.06 -1.78
C ILE A 172 -5.87 2.14 -1.84
N PHE A 173 -5.96 2.86 -2.97
CA PHE A 173 -6.99 3.88 -3.17
C PHE A 173 -8.42 3.33 -3.04
N PHE A 174 -8.65 2.09 -3.47
CA PHE A 174 -9.94 1.45 -3.28
C PHE A 174 -10.26 1.28 -1.79
N PHE A 175 -9.34 0.77 -0.98
CA PHE A 175 -9.57 0.60 0.46
C PHE A 175 -9.67 1.97 1.17
N GLY A 176 -8.62 2.77 1.32
CA GLY A 176 -8.68 4.00 2.13
C GLY A 176 -9.27 5.25 1.49
N ALA A 177 -10.02 5.13 0.39
CA ALA A 177 -10.82 6.25 -0.11
C ALA A 177 -12.20 5.81 -0.60
N VAL A 178 -12.29 4.72 -1.37
CA VAL A 178 -13.59 4.26 -1.87
C VAL A 178 -14.40 3.57 -0.79
N VAL A 179 -13.80 2.65 -0.02
CA VAL A 179 -14.49 1.97 1.09
C VAL A 179 -14.85 2.97 2.19
N ASP A 180 -13.94 3.90 2.52
CA ASP A 180 -14.19 5.00 3.47
C ASP A 180 -15.45 5.81 3.11
N ILE A 181 -15.52 6.30 1.88
CA ILE A 181 -16.66 7.10 1.43
C ILE A 181 -17.95 6.28 1.44
N ILE A 182 -17.90 4.99 1.07
CA ILE A 182 -19.09 4.12 1.16
C ILE A 182 -19.51 3.92 2.61
N HIS A 183 -18.55 3.76 3.53
CA HIS A 183 -18.81 3.61 4.96
C HIS A 183 -19.56 4.82 5.49
N VAL A 184 -19.04 6.02 5.23
CA VAL A 184 -19.63 7.29 5.67
C VAL A 184 -20.96 7.54 4.96
N ALA A 185 -21.02 7.34 3.63
CA ALA A 185 -22.17 7.75 2.85
C ALA A 185 -23.47 7.00 3.19
N PHE A 186 -23.34 5.74 3.57
CA PHE A 186 -24.51 4.92 3.91
C PHE A 186 -24.78 4.90 5.42
N SER A 187 -24.12 5.75 6.21
CA SER A 187 -24.14 5.73 7.68
C SER A 187 -24.07 4.30 8.21
N LEU A 188 -23.21 3.50 7.59
CA LEU A 188 -23.01 2.12 7.99
C LEU A 188 -22.17 2.18 9.25
N TYR A 189 -22.77 2.52 10.40
CA TYR A 189 -22.14 2.56 11.72
C TYR A 189 -21.59 1.19 12.19
N GLY A 190 -21.51 0.22 11.29
CA GLY A 190 -20.91 -1.08 11.52
C GLY A 190 -19.40 -0.99 11.56
N VAL A 191 -18.85 -1.40 12.70
CA VAL A 191 -17.43 -1.72 12.95
C VAL A 191 -16.80 -2.54 11.81
N GLY A 192 -17.59 -3.27 11.03
CA GLY A 192 -17.11 -4.12 9.95
C GLY A 192 -16.54 -3.38 8.73
N LEU A 193 -17.07 -2.22 8.33
CA LEU A 193 -16.59 -1.55 7.09
C LEU A 193 -15.30 -0.76 7.33
N SER A 194 -15.21 -0.02 8.44
CA SER A 194 -13.97 0.67 8.84
C SER A 194 -12.85 -0.34 9.15
N PHE A 195 -13.18 -1.47 9.78
CA PHE A 195 -12.24 -2.58 9.90
C PHE A 195 -11.76 -3.09 8.54
N PHE A 196 -12.68 -3.26 7.58
CA PHE A 196 -12.35 -3.81 6.25
C PHE A 196 -11.48 -2.85 5.43
N GLU A 197 -11.74 -1.55 5.55
CA GLU A 197 -10.90 -0.49 5.01
C GLU A 197 -9.46 -0.60 5.53
N ASP A 198 -9.25 -0.41 6.84
CA ASP A 198 -7.91 -0.38 7.43
C ASP A 198 -7.17 -1.71 7.26
N ALA A 199 -7.86 -2.83 7.48
CA ALA A 199 -7.30 -4.16 7.30
C ALA A 199 -6.88 -4.42 5.85
N GLY A 200 -7.71 -3.96 4.90
CA GLY A 200 -7.42 -4.04 3.47
C GLY A 200 -6.17 -3.25 3.12
N GLU A 201 -6.09 -1.99 3.56
CA GLU A 201 -4.91 -1.14 3.35
C GLU A 201 -3.63 -1.78 3.90
N MET A 202 -3.67 -2.30 5.14
CA MET A 202 -2.51 -2.93 5.76
C MET A 202 -1.99 -4.13 4.95
N VAL A 203 -2.90 -4.99 4.50
CA VAL A 203 -2.56 -6.19 3.71
C VAL A 203 -2.00 -5.80 2.36
N ILE A 204 -2.64 -4.86 1.65
CA ILE A 204 -2.13 -4.40 0.36
C ILE A 204 -0.75 -3.76 0.53
N MET A 205 -0.54 -2.94 1.56
CA MET A 205 0.77 -2.36 1.85
C MET A 205 1.85 -3.40 2.15
N SER A 206 1.52 -4.51 2.82
CA SER A 206 2.42 -5.65 3.00
C SER A 206 2.77 -6.31 1.67
N LEU A 207 1.80 -6.47 0.77
CA LEU A 207 2.03 -6.99 -0.58
C LEU A 207 2.92 -6.07 -1.41
N VAL A 208 2.73 -4.75 -1.32
CA VAL A 208 3.61 -3.77 -1.99
C VAL A 208 5.04 -3.89 -1.48
N LEU A 209 5.24 -3.88 -0.16
CA LEU A 209 6.56 -3.97 0.43
C LEU A 209 7.26 -5.28 0.04
N TRP A 210 6.54 -6.39 0.09
CA TRP A 210 7.03 -7.68 -0.38
C TRP A 210 7.40 -7.67 -1.86
N TYR A 211 6.54 -7.11 -2.71
CA TYR A 211 6.79 -6.99 -4.15
C TYR A 211 8.03 -6.15 -4.45
N VAL A 212 8.15 -4.98 -3.82
CA VAL A 212 9.31 -4.09 -3.97
C VAL A 212 10.58 -4.75 -3.43
N TYR A 213 10.49 -5.54 -2.36
CA TYR A 213 11.62 -6.34 -1.86
C TYR A 213 12.09 -7.38 -2.90
N MET A 214 11.16 -8.10 -3.54
CA MET A 214 11.52 -9.03 -4.62
C MET A 214 12.16 -8.31 -5.81
N LEU A 215 11.65 -7.14 -6.18
CA LEU A 215 12.26 -6.30 -7.21
C LEU A 215 13.68 -5.88 -6.83
N ALA A 216 13.90 -5.48 -5.58
CA ALA A 216 15.21 -5.07 -5.08
C ALA A 216 16.23 -6.21 -5.12
N VAL A 217 15.86 -7.40 -4.63
CA VAL A 217 16.71 -8.61 -4.69
C VAL A 217 17.01 -9.01 -6.14
N SER A 218 16.04 -8.82 -7.03
CA SER A 218 16.16 -9.15 -8.46
C SER A 218 16.75 -8.01 -9.30
N ARG A 219 17.25 -6.96 -8.65
CA ARG A 219 17.86 -5.77 -9.29
C ARG A 219 16.97 -5.12 -10.35
N GLY A 220 15.67 -5.07 -10.11
CA GLY A 220 14.67 -4.50 -11.02
C GLY A 220 14.32 -5.37 -12.23
N ALA A 221 14.98 -6.52 -12.43
CA ALA A 221 14.76 -7.43 -13.56
C ALA A 221 13.99 -8.69 -13.13
N PHE A 222 12.90 -8.52 -12.37
CA PHE A 222 12.05 -9.63 -12.01
C PHE A 222 11.20 -10.06 -13.21
N ASN A 223 11.48 -11.25 -13.74
CA ASN A 223 10.93 -11.70 -15.03
C ASN A 223 9.48 -12.23 -14.95
N LEU A 224 8.87 -12.25 -13.77
CA LEU A 224 7.48 -12.70 -13.58
C LEU A 224 6.61 -11.48 -13.26
N ASN A 225 5.49 -11.34 -13.97
CA ASN A 225 4.40 -10.47 -13.53
C ASN A 225 3.71 -11.07 -12.29
N ILE A 226 2.93 -10.27 -11.56
CA ILE A 226 2.18 -10.72 -10.37
C ILE A 226 1.41 -12.03 -10.62
N VAL A 227 0.78 -12.16 -11.79
CA VAL A 227 0.02 -13.37 -12.17
C VAL A 227 0.92 -14.61 -12.26
N GLY A 228 2.07 -14.50 -12.93
CA GLY A 228 3.05 -15.59 -13.03
C GLY A 228 3.71 -15.92 -11.68
N LEU A 229 3.83 -14.94 -10.79
CA LEU A 229 4.35 -15.14 -9.45
C LEU A 229 3.36 -15.93 -8.57
N ILE A 230 2.09 -15.52 -8.55
CA ILE A 230 1.02 -16.21 -7.80
C ILE A 230 0.90 -17.65 -8.31
N GLN A 231 0.87 -17.86 -9.62
CA GLN A 231 0.84 -19.21 -10.21
C GLN A 231 2.09 -20.04 -9.84
N GLY A 232 3.27 -19.43 -9.78
CA GLY A 232 4.51 -20.10 -9.37
C GLY A 232 4.55 -20.51 -7.91
N LEU A 233 3.94 -19.73 -7.01
CA LEU A 233 3.85 -20.02 -5.58
C LEU A 233 2.86 -21.17 -5.28
N PHE A 234 1.73 -21.24 -6.01
CA PHE A 234 0.69 -22.25 -5.80
C PHE A 234 0.85 -23.53 -6.66
N SER A 235 1.71 -23.53 -7.68
CA SER A 235 1.96 -24.74 -8.50
C SER A 235 3.01 -25.69 -7.93
N ARG A 236 3.59 -25.36 -6.76
CA ARG A 236 4.58 -26.21 -6.06
C ARG A 236 4.06 -26.89 -4.79
N SER A 237 2.75 -26.79 -4.51
CA SER A 237 2.05 -27.64 -3.54
C SER A 237 1.44 -28.85 -4.25
#